data_AF-A0A6A1QD58-F1
#
_entry.id   AF-A0A6A1QD58-F1
#
_cell.length_a   1.000
_cell.length_b   1.000
_cell.length_c   1.000
_cell.angle_alpha   90.00
_cell.angle_beta   90.00
_cell.angle_gamma   90.00
#
_symmetry.space_group_name_H-M   'P 1'
#
loop_
_entity.id
_entity.type
_entity.pdbx_description
1 polymer ?
#
loop_
_entity_poly.entity_id
_entity_poly.type
_entity_poly.pdbx_seq_one_letter_code
_entity_poly.pdbx_strand_id
1 'polypeptide(L)'
;MLIFEPGQRNTVLDVILTPETGSLNPFPKRFQIVLFDPKGGARIDEVYGTANITLVSDAASQAFWGLADQLQQPLDGDILSRVLHSISAKVATESTDEQLSAVMYLIDKITVEGKKQALSIESRNLFYEILCALVNPKRKDTRGFSHFTEVTENFAFSLLTDVTCGSLGEKSKTILDSCPYLSILALHWYPQQINGHKFEGKEGDYIRIPERLLDVPDAEIMSGKSICELVQFTEYSSQQWFITGTDLHALKNKVLSLSVKGQSSQPLTNNNEILYRIYAAESRIVPQTPLCLLWNQAAASWLSDSQFCKVVEDTSDYVECACSYMSVYAVYAQTDNLSSYNEAFFSSGFICISGQFFISLIFYEFFQSAAVTDSASSVNA
;
A
#
# COMPACT_ATOMS: atom_id res chain seq x y z
N MET A 1 45.73 -14.35 2.46
CA MET A 1 46.66 -14.43 3.61
C MET A 1 47.20 -13.02 3.84
N LEU A 2 47.03 -12.46 5.03
CA LEU A 2 47.55 -11.13 5.37
C LEU A 2 48.91 -11.29 6.06
N ILE A 3 49.94 -10.67 5.51
CA ILE A 3 51.32 -10.70 6.03
C ILE A 3 51.72 -9.26 6.36
N PHE A 4 52.32 -9.08 7.54
CA PHE A 4 52.83 -7.80 8.01
C PHE A 4 54.36 -7.89 8.09
N GLU A 5 55.05 -7.11 7.26
CA GLU A 5 56.50 -7.00 7.32
C GLU A 5 56.96 -6.23 8.57
N PRO A 6 58.20 -6.44 9.07
CA PRO A 6 58.72 -5.70 10.21
C PRO A 6 58.60 -4.17 10.01
N GLY A 7 57.88 -3.51 10.92
CA GLY A 7 57.62 -2.07 10.87
C GLY A 7 56.38 -1.64 10.06
N GLN A 8 55.72 -2.57 9.36
CA GLN A 8 54.48 -2.31 8.64
C GLN A 8 53.28 -2.22 9.60
N ARG A 9 52.53 -1.12 9.52
CA ARG A 9 51.34 -0.88 10.36
C ARG A 9 50.03 -1.30 9.70
N ASN A 10 49.95 -1.16 8.37
CA ASN A 10 48.73 -1.37 7.60
C ASN A 10 49.01 -2.29 6.41
N THR A 11 48.02 -3.10 6.03
CA THR A 11 48.02 -3.93 4.82
C THR A 11 46.64 -3.86 4.16
N VAL A 12 46.56 -4.09 2.86
CA VAL A 12 45.31 -4.00 2.09
C VAL A 12 44.83 -5.41 1.73
N LEU A 13 43.53 -5.63 1.89
CA LEU A 13 42.87 -6.85 1.43
C LEU A 13 41.99 -6.50 0.23
N ASP A 14 42.35 -7.01 -0.95
CA ASP A 14 41.53 -6.88 -2.14
C ASP A 14 40.43 -7.96 -2.13
N VAL A 15 39.18 -7.53 -2.28
CA VAL A 15 38.02 -8.40 -2.36
C VAL A 15 37.41 -8.30 -3.74
N ILE A 16 37.45 -9.40 -4.49
CA ILE A 16 36.87 -9.49 -5.83
C ILE A 16 35.57 -10.31 -5.71
N LEU A 17 34.46 -9.69 -6.06
CA LEU A 17 33.14 -10.33 -6.03
C LEU A 17 32.89 -11.04 -7.36
N THR A 18 32.51 -12.31 -7.29
CA THR A 18 32.15 -13.10 -8.47
C THR A 18 30.87 -13.90 -8.19
N PRO A 19 29.94 -14.02 -9.18
CA PRO A 19 29.93 -13.35 -10.48
C PRO A 19 29.68 -11.83 -10.36
N GLU A 20 29.93 -11.07 -11.43
CA GLU A 20 29.64 -9.61 -11.46
C GLU A 20 28.13 -9.32 -11.31
N THR A 21 27.27 -10.31 -11.59
CA THR A 21 25.83 -10.21 -11.39
C THR A 21 25.46 -10.40 -9.93
N GLY A 22 24.71 -9.44 -9.37
CA GLY A 22 24.17 -9.53 -8.02
C GLY A 22 23.29 -10.77 -7.83
N SER A 23 23.38 -11.38 -6.65
CA SER A 23 22.52 -12.50 -6.24
C SER A 23 21.04 -12.10 -6.27
N LEU A 24 20.14 -13.07 -6.50
CA LEU A 24 18.68 -12.92 -6.40
C LEU A 24 18.16 -12.79 -4.95
N ASN A 25 19.02 -12.94 -3.94
CA ASN A 25 18.63 -12.80 -2.53
C ASN A 25 18.03 -11.41 -2.24
N PRO A 26 17.20 -11.21 -1.22
CA PRO A 26 16.72 -9.87 -0.87
C PRO A 26 17.85 -8.90 -0.48
N PHE A 27 17.58 -7.59 -0.57
CA PHE A 27 18.47 -6.55 -0.04
C PHE A 27 18.35 -6.45 1.49
N PRO A 28 19.39 -5.93 2.20
CA PRO A 28 20.71 -5.56 1.69
C PRO A 28 21.59 -6.78 1.38
N LYS A 29 22.45 -6.67 0.36
CA LYS A 29 23.43 -7.71 0.06
C LYS A 29 24.60 -7.56 1.02
N ARG A 30 24.86 -8.57 1.84
CA ARG A 30 25.88 -8.52 2.89
C ARG A 30 26.78 -9.73 2.89
N PHE A 31 28.03 -9.51 3.28
CA PHE A 31 28.97 -10.57 3.62
C PHE A 31 29.86 -10.12 4.77
N GLN A 32 30.52 -11.09 5.41
CA GLN A 32 31.42 -10.85 6.52
C GLN A 32 32.84 -11.20 6.11
N ILE A 33 33.79 -10.37 6.52
CA ILE A 33 35.20 -10.70 6.49
C ILE A 33 35.61 -10.95 7.94
N VAL A 34 36.02 -12.19 8.21
CA VAL A 34 36.45 -12.63 9.55
C VAL A 34 37.94 -12.95 9.46
N LEU A 35 38.73 -12.31 10.32
CA LEU A 35 40.13 -12.67 10.53
C LEU A 35 40.18 -13.90 11.44
N PHE A 36 40.98 -14.90 11.08
CA PHE A 36 41.15 -16.13 11.86
C PHE A 36 42.59 -16.66 11.79
N ASP A 37 42.92 -17.59 12.70
CA ASP A 37 44.22 -18.29 12.80
C ASP A 37 45.47 -17.37 12.79
N PRO A 38 45.60 -16.44 13.77
CA PRO A 38 46.77 -15.58 13.83
C PRO A 38 48.04 -16.39 14.13
N LYS A 39 49.12 -16.13 13.40
CA LYS A 39 50.45 -16.77 13.57
C LYS A 39 51.49 -15.75 14.02
N GLY A 40 52.64 -16.21 14.50
CA GLY A 40 53.81 -15.36 14.77
C GLY A 40 53.66 -14.39 15.95
N GLY A 41 52.82 -14.71 16.93
CA GLY A 41 52.57 -13.86 18.10
C GLY A 41 51.49 -12.78 17.88
N ALA A 42 50.92 -12.69 16.67
CA ALA A 42 49.78 -11.83 16.39
C ALA A 42 48.56 -12.25 17.21
N ARG A 43 47.69 -11.28 17.50
CA ARG A 43 46.38 -11.49 18.12
C ARG A 43 45.34 -10.74 17.30
N ILE A 44 44.13 -11.28 17.29
CA ILE A 44 42.98 -10.67 16.62
C ILE A 44 42.13 -10.02 17.70
N ASP A 45 41.71 -8.79 17.46
CA ASP A 45 40.81 -8.09 18.36
C ASP A 45 39.40 -8.73 18.30
N GLU A 46 38.75 -8.90 19.44
CA GLU A 46 37.44 -9.57 19.51
C GLU A 46 36.33 -8.77 18.82
N VAL A 47 36.44 -7.44 18.78
CA VAL A 47 35.45 -6.54 18.17
C VAL A 47 35.83 -6.23 16.72
N TYR A 48 37.10 -5.92 16.47
CA TYR A 48 37.57 -5.51 15.14
C TYR A 48 38.09 -6.67 14.26
N GLY A 49 38.03 -7.90 14.76
CA GLY A 49 38.36 -9.11 14.00
C GLY A 49 37.34 -9.48 12.93
N THR A 50 36.15 -8.88 12.96
CA THR A 50 35.08 -9.10 11.99
C THR A 50 34.60 -7.78 11.41
N ALA A 51 34.51 -7.71 10.07
CA ALA A 51 33.89 -6.60 9.36
C ALA A 51 32.61 -7.08 8.67
N ASN A 52 31.54 -6.30 8.80
CA ASN A 52 30.29 -6.47 8.05
C ASN A 52 30.33 -5.55 6.83
N ILE A 53 30.20 -6.11 5.63
CA ILE A 53 30.22 -5.35 4.38
C ILE A 53 28.81 -5.39 3.80
N THR A 54 28.24 -4.21 3.53
CA THR A 54 27.02 -4.07 2.74
C THR A 54 27.39 -3.59 1.34
N LEU A 55 26.95 -4.31 0.33
CA LEU A 55 27.13 -3.93 -1.07
C LEU A 55 25.96 -3.06 -1.50
N VAL A 56 26.30 -1.95 -2.16
CA VAL A 56 25.35 -0.95 -2.65
C VAL A 56 25.60 -0.68 -4.13
N SER A 57 24.55 -0.48 -4.92
CA SER A 57 24.67 -0.27 -6.37
C SER A 57 25.45 0.98 -6.75
N ASP A 58 25.20 2.07 -6.03
CA ASP A 58 25.66 3.41 -6.36
C ASP A 58 25.61 4.36 -5.15
N ALA A 59 26.11 5.57 -5.33
CA ALA A 59 26.15 6.60 -4.30
C ALA A 59 24.74 7.05 -3.82
N ALA A 60 23.71 6.96 -4.68
CA ALA A 60 22.35 7.32 -4.30
C ALA A 60 21.76 6.25 -3.37
N SER A 61 21.91 4.95 -3.69
CA SER A 61 21.55 3.84 -2.81
C SER A 61 22.35 3.85 -1.50
N GLN A 62 23.65 4.17 -1.56
CA GLN A 62 24.49 4.37 -0.38
C GLN A 62 23.91 5.45 0.55
N ALA A 63 23.33 6.51 0.00
CA ALA A 63 22.74 7.58 0.80
C ALA A 63 21.44 7.16 1.54
N PHE A 64 20.77 6.09 1.11
CA PHE A 64 19.70 5.46 1.89
C PHE A 64 20.27 4.53 2.95
N TRP A 65 21.15 3.59 2.56
CA TRP A 65 21.73 2.62 3.48
C TRP A 65 22.56 3.27 4.59
N GLY A 66 23.22 4.39 4.34
CA GLY A 66 23.96 5.15 5.35
C GLY A 66 23.08 5.74 6.46
N LEU A 67 21.76 5.85 6.26
CA LEU A 67 20.83 6.21 7.34
C LEU A 67 20.70 5.09 8.38
N ALA A 68 20.98 3.82 8.00
CA ALA A 68 20.88 2.68 8.90
C ALA A 68 21.89 2.74 10.04
N ASP A 69 23.06 3.36 9.81
CA ASP A 69 24.09 3.50 10.84
C ASP A 69 23.64 4.46 11.95
N GLN A 70 22.81 5.46 11.63
CA GLN A 70 22.21 6.34 12.64
C GLN A 70 21.21 5.57 13.51
N LEU A 71 20.59 4.53 12.97
CA LEU A 71 19.61 3.69 13.68
C LEU A 71 20.26 2.59 14.56
N GLN A 72 21.59 2.45 14.57
CA GLN A 72 22.30 1.46 15.39
C GLN A 72 22.60 1.94 16.83
N GLN A 73 22.50 3.24 17.06
CA GLN A 73 22.72 3.86 18.38
C GLN A 73 21.42 3.83 19.20
N PRO A 74 21.46 4.11 20.53
CA PRO A 74 20.24 4.32 21.29
C PRO A 74 19.38 5.38 20.60
N LEU A 75 18.15 4.99 20.24
CA LEU A 75 17.29 5.83 19.44
C LEU A 75 16.53 6.80 20.33
N ASP A 76 16.87 8.08 20.21
CA ASP A 76 16.07 9.17 20.76
C ASP A 76 15.14 9.77 19.70
N GLY A 77 14.19 10.59 20.13
CA GLY A 77 13.19 11.18 19.25
C GLY A 77 13.78 12.08 18.15
N ASP A 78 14.94 12.68 18.37
CA ASP A 78 15.58 13.61 17.44
C ASP A 78 16.31 12.84 16.32
N ILE A 79 16.94 11.71 16.64
CA ILE A 79 17.52 10.82 15.64
C ILE A 79 16.41 10.24 14.74
N LEU A 80 15.30 9.81 15.34
CA LEU A 80 14.16 9.25 14.60
C LEU A 80 13.55 10.29 13.65
N SER A 81 13.27 11.51 14.13
CA SER A 81 12.70 12.58 13.30
C SER A 81 13.64 12.97 12.17
N ARG A 82 14.95 13.09 12.43
CA ARG A 82 15.95 13.41 11.40
C ARG A 82 16.05 12.34 10.32
N VAL A 83 16.05 11.06 10.70
CA VAL A 83 16.09 9.95 9.74
C VAL A 83 14.80 9.93 8.91
N LEU A 84 13.63 10.11 9.54
CA LEU A 84 12.34 10.17 8.83
C LEU A 84 12.26 11.37 7.87
N HIS A 85 12.74 12.55 8.26
CA HIS A 85 12.87 13.70 7.36
C HIS A 85 13.75 13.38 6.15
N SER A 86 14.88 12.72 6.39
CA SER A 86 15.80 12.31 5.33
C SER A 86 15.16 11.30 4.38
N ILE A 87 14.37 10.35 4.89
CA ILE A 87 13.62 9.40 4.08
C ILE A 87 12.55 10.15 3.28
N SER A 88 11.73 10.98 3.92
CA SER A 88 10.66 11.77 3.30
C SER A 88 11.17 12.59 2.11
N ALA A 89 12.28 13.30 2.28
CA ALA A 89 12.92 14.06 1.21
C ALA A 89 13.41 13.18 0.05
N LYS A 90 13.92 11.99 0.34
CA LYS A 90 14.46 11.06 -0.66
C LYS A 90 13.36 10.32 -1.43
N VAL A 91 12.24 9.99 -0.79
CA VAL A 91 11.11 9.32 -1.45
C VAL A 91 10.22 10.29 -2.23
N ALA A 92 10.55 11.59 -2.29
CA ALA A 92 9.80 12.57 -3.07
C ALA A 92 9.82 12.28 -4.59
N THR A 93 10.82 11.52 -5.07
CA THR A 93 10.95 11.07 -6.45
C THR A 93 10.94 9.54 -6.54
N GLU A 94 10.76 9.01 -7.75
CA GLU A 94 10.86 7.57 -8.01
C GLU A 94 12.22 7.02 -7.56
N SER A 95 12.21 5.83 -7.00
CA SER A 95 13.34 5.14 -6.36
C SER A 95 13.58 3.79 -7.04
N THR A 96 14.80 3.26 -6.95
CA THR A 96 15.11 1.91 -7.43
C THR A 96 14.64 0.85 -6.42
N ASP A 97 14.53 -0.42 -6.84
CA ASP A 97 14.17 -1.53 -5.94
C ASP A 97 15.09 -1.63 -4.71
N GLU A 98 16.39 -1.35 -4.89
CA GLU A 98 17.36 -1.31 -3.79
C GLU A 98 17.03 -0.18 -2.80
N GLN A 99 16.71 1.00 -3.31
CA GLN A 99 16.36 2.16 -2.51
C GLN A 99 15.04 1.94 -1.77
N LEU A 100 14.01 1.38 -2.42
CA LEU A 100 12.75 1.01 -1.78
C LEU A 100 12.96 -0.06 -0.69
N SER A 101 13.83 -1.04 -0.93
CA SER A 101 14.20 -2.04 0.07
C SER A 101 14.93 -1.41 1.27
N ALA A 102 15.79 -0.41 1.02
CA ALA A 102 16.43 0.35 2.08
C ALA A 102 15.42 1.14 2.89
N VAL A 103 14.46 1.80 2.24
CA VAL A 103 13.35 2.51 2.91
C VAL A 103 12.57 1.56 3.80
N MET A 104 12.17 0.39 3.30
CA MET A 104 11.50 -0.63 4.12
C MET A 104 12.32 -1.03 5.34
N TYR A 105 13.61 -1.31 5.16
CA TYR A 105 14.50 -1.70 6.26
C TYR A 105 14.59 -0.61 7.34
N LEU A 106 14.77 0.65 6.92
CA LEU A 106 14.85 1.78 7.85
C LEU A 106 13.54 1.98 8.60
N ILE A 107 12.44 1.93 7.87
CA ILE A 107 11.10 2.12 8.43
C ILE A 107 10.77 1.00 9.42
N ASP A 108 11.04 -0.26 9.09
CA ASP A 108 10.81 -1.39 10.01
C ASP A 108 11.57 -1.23 11.33
N LYS A 109 12.84 -0.80 11.26
CA LYS A 109 13.64 -0.47 12.46
C LYS A 109 12.98 0.62 13.31
N ILE A 110 12.50 1.69 12.68
CA ILE A 110 11.79 2.79 13.36
C ILE A 110 10.49 2.29 13.98
N THR A 111 9.75 1.42 13.29
CA THR A 111 8.52 0.81 13.80
C THR A 111 8.77 -0.09 15.01
N VAL A 112 9.87 -0.85 15.02
CA VAL A 112 10.28 -1.66 16.18
C VAL A 112 10.51 -0.78 17.40
N GLU A 113 11.18 0.36 17.26
CA GLU A 113 11.31 1.32 18.36
C GLU A 113 9.98 1.97 18.73
N GLY A 114 9.14 2.31 17.75
CA GLY A 114 7.80 2.85 17.97
C GLY A 114 6.89 1.92 18.79
N LYS A 115 7.13 0.60 18.73
CA LYS A 115 6.45 -0.42 19.56
C LYS A 115 7.01 -0.52 20.99
N LYS A 116 8.22 -0.02 21.24
CA LYS A 116 8.85 0.02 22.58
C LYS A 116 8.56 1.34 23.28
N GLN A 117 8.59 2.45 22.53
CA GLN A 117 8.39 3.80 23.02
C GLN A 117 7.50 4.55 22.03
N ALA A 118 6.51 5.29 22.54
CA ALA A 118 5.60 6.04 21.68
C ALA A 118 6.36 7.05 20.81
N LEU A 119 6.12 6.99 19.49
CA LEU A 119 6.68 7.94 18.53
C LEU A 119 6.14 9.36 18.80
N SER A 120 7.01 10.36 18.65
CA SER A 120 6.62 11.77 18.70
C SER A 120 5.61 12.10 17.61
N ILE A 121 4.80 13.15 17.81
CA ILE A 121 3.81 13.61 16.81
C ILE A 121 4.47 13.85 15.46
N GLU A 122 5.63 14.50 15.45
CA GLU A 122 6.42 14.75 14.24
C GLU A 122 6.85 13.46 13.54
N SER A 123 7.41 12.50 14.28
CA SER A 123 7.84 11.22 13.70
C SER A 123 6.67 10.43 13.11
N ARG A 124 5.52 10.41 13.80
CA ARG A 124 4.31 9.76 13.28
C ARG A 124 3.82 10.41 11.98
N ASN A 125 3.80 11.73 11.93
CA ASN A 125 3.38 12.47 10.74
C ASN A 125 4.32 12.22 9.57
N LEU A 126 5.64 12.28 9.78
CA LEU A 126 6.62 12.02 8.72
C LEU A 126 6.53 10.60 8.18
N PHE A 127 6.37 9.61 9.07
CA PHE A 127 6.16 8.23 8.66
C PHE A 127 4.91 8.12 7.78
N TYR A 128 3.79 8.70 8.22
CA TYR A 128 2.55 8.68 7.47
C TYR A 128 2.67 9.38 6.11
N GLU A 129 3.38 10.51 6.04
CA GLU A 129 3.69 11.22 4.79
C GLU A 129 4.53 10.37 3.83
N ILE A 130 5.53 9.64 4.35
CA ILE A 130 6.33 8.69 3.55
C ILE A 130 5.43 7.61 2.94
N LEU A 131 4.56 6.98 3.74
CA LEU A 131 3.61 5.99 3.24
C LEU A 131 2.67 6.61 2.19
N CYS A 132 2.18 7.82 2.44
CA CYS A 132 1.32 8.55 1.51
C CYS A 132 2.02 8.82 0.16
N ALA A 133 3.29 9.23 0.19
CA ALA A 133 4.08 9.45 -1.01
C ALA A 133 4.33 8.16 -1.79
N LEU A 134 4.53 7.03 -1.10
CA LEU A 134 4.81 5.73 -1.70
C LEU A 134 3.56 5.03 -2.26
N VAL A 135 2.36 5.29 -1.71
CA VAL A 135 1.09 4.71 -2.18
C VAL A 135 0.47 5.49 -3.35
N ASN A 136 1.10 6.60 -3.75
CA ASN A 136 0.62 7.46 -4.82
C ASN A 136 0.53 6.70 -6.16
N PRO A 137 -0.66 6.59 -6.77
CA PRO A 137 -0.87 5.81 -8.00
C PRO A 137 -0.16 6.37 -9.24
N LYS A 138 0.38 7.59 -9.17
CA LYS A 138 1.14 8.20 -10.28
C LYS A 138 2.58 7.65 -10.40
N ARG A 139 3.06 6.95 -9.37
CA ARG A 139 4.41 6.41 -9.31
C ARG A 139 4.51 5.10 -10.07
N LYS A 140 5.61 4.88 -10.78
CA LYS A 140 5.87 3.61 -11.46
C LYS A 140 6.67 2.65 -10.60
N ASP A 141 7.59 3.18 -9.80
CA ASP A 141 8.55 2.43 -8.99
C ASP A 141 7.91 1.62 -7.87
N THR A 142 6.85 2.13 -7.22
CA THR A 142 6.19 1.44 -6.10
C THR A 142 5.07 0.49 -6.54
N ARG A 143 4.87 0.32 -7.85
CA ARG A 143 3.76 -0.47 -8.38
C ARG A 143 3.98 -1.96 -8.10
N GLY A 144 3.03 -2.60 -7.42
CA GLY A 144 3.13 -4.00 -7.02
C GLY A 144 4.10 -4.27 -5.87
N PHE A 145 4.61 -3.22 -5.21
CA PHE A 145 5.53 -3.35 -4.07
C PHE A 145 4.78 -3.68 -2.78
N SER A 146 4.20 -4.88 -2.74
CA SER A 146 3.20 -5.33 -1.75
C SER A 146 3.69 -5.34 -0.31
N HIS A 147 5.00 -5.46 -0.08
CA HIS A 147 5.55 -5.46 1.27
C HIS A 147 5.29 -4.17 2.06
N PHE A 148 4.97 -3.05 1.40
CA PHE A 148 4.56 -1.83 2.09
C PHE A 148 3.24 -1.98 2.86
N THR A 149 2.40 -2.97 2.55
CA THR A 149 1.19 -3.25 3.34
C THR A 149 1.53 -3.75 4.74
N GLU A 150 2.55 -4.61 4.87
CA GLU A 150 3.05 -5.11 6.16
C GLU A 150 3.72 -4.00 6.95
N VAL A 151 4.49 -3.14 6.28
CA VAL A 151 5.09 -1.95 6.92
C VAL A 151 4.00 -1.03 7.48
N THR A 152 2.92 -0.84 6.73
CA THR A 152 1.78 0.00 7.14
C THR A 152 1.02 -0.62 8.32
N GLU A 153 0.78 -1.93 8.30
CA GLU A 153 0.17 -2.65 9.43
C GLU A 153 1.04 -2.52 10.70
N ASN A 154 2.33 -2.79 10.58
CA ASN A 154 3.26 -2.70 11.69
C ASN A 154 3.32 -1.27 12.25
N PHE A 155 3.28 -0.26 11.38
CA PHE A 155 3.18 1.14 11.77
C PHE A 155 1.87 1.42 12.53
N ALA A 156 0.72 0.97 12.01
CA ALA A 156 -0.57 1.12 12.68
C ALA A 156 -0.54 0.56 14.12
N PHE A 157 0.04 -0.61 14.32
CA PHE A 157 0.21 -1.16 15.67
C PHE A 157 1.19 -0.39 16.55
N SER A 158 2.21 0.26 15.98
CA SER A 158 3.11 1.12 16.75
C SER A 158 2.45 2.41 17.27
N LEU A 159 1.35 2.86 16.65
CA LEU A 159 0.57 4.00 17.12
C LEU A 159 -0.12 3.73 18.46
N LEU A 160 -0.24 2.46 18.86
CA LEU A 160 -0.93 2.02 20.07
C LEU A 160 -0.03 1.94 21.30
N THR A 161 1.25 2.26 21.16
CA THR A 161 2.16 2.40 22.31
C THR A 161 1.66 3.53 23.22
N ASP A 162 1.59 3.26 24.53
CA ASP A 162 1.04 4.16 25.55
C ASP A 162 -0.44 4.57 25.34
N VAL A 163 -1.22 3.77 24.59
CA VAL A 163 -2.66 3.95 24.44
C VAL A 163 -3.41 3.11 25.46
N THR A 164 -4.25 3.76 26.27
CA THR A 164 -5.08 3.10 27.29
C THR A 164 -6.08 2.15 26.64
N CYS A 165 -6.18 0.92 27.16
CA CYS A 165 -7.15 -0.03 26.64
C CYS A 165 -8.60 0.48 26.77
N GLY A 166 -9.37 0.25 25.71
CA GLY A 166 -10.77 0.65 25.59
C GLY A 166 -10.97 2.10 25.15
N SER A 167 -9.90 2.87 24.92
CA SER A 167 -10.00 4.23 24.42
C SER A 167 -10.55 4.27 23.00
N LEU A 168 -11.34 5.30 22.70
CA LEU A 168 -11.71 5.62 21.33
C LEU A 168 -10.49 6.11 20.55
N GLY A 169 -10.54 6.02 19.22
CA GLY A 169 -9.47 6.51 18.36
C GLY A 169 -9.31 8.04 18.47
N GLU A 170 -8.07 8.51 18.42
CA GLU A 170 -7.71 9.93 18.52
C GLU A 170 -7.11 10.42 17.20
N LYS A 171 -7.65 11.52 16.65
CA LYS A 171 -7.15 12.14 15.42
C LYS A 171 -5.69 12.54 15.56
N SER A 172 -4.89 12.29 14.52
CA SER A 172 -3.45 12.57 14.48
C SER A 172 -2.61 11.78 15.49
N LYS A 173 -3.20 10.76 16.14
CA LYS A 173 -2.49 9.81 17.00
C LYS A 173 -2.75 8.37 16.56
N THR A 174 -3.99 7.92 16.60
CA THR A 174 -4.38 6.56 16.19
C THR A 174 -5.35 6.55 15.01
N ILE A 175 -5.85 7.73 14.60
CA ILE A 175 -6.59 7.96 13.35
C ILE A 175 -5.75 8.87 12.47
N LEU A 176 -5.27 8.36 11.34
CA LEU A 176 -4.50 9.08 10.35
C LEU A 176 -5.26 9.06 9.02
N ASP A 177 -5.87 10.18 8.65
CA ASP A 177 -6.81 10.29 7.53
C ASP A 177 -6.49 11.45 6.57
N SER A 178 -5.34 12.13 6.76
CA SER A 178 -4.96 13.29 5.94
C SER A 178 -4.44 12.95 4.54
N CYS A 179 -4.07 11.69 4.27
CA CYS A 179 -3.63 11.25 2.96
C CYS A 179 -4.85 10.96 2.04
N PRO A 180 -4.84 11.40 0.77
CA PRO A 180 -5.94 11.10 -0.16
C PRO A 180 -6.03 9.60 -0.51
N TYR A 181 -4.92 8.87 -0.46
CA TYR A 181 -4.82 7.49 -0.95
C TYR A 181 -4.76 6.44 0.16
N LEU A 182 -4.62 6.85 1.42
CA LEU A 182 -4.41 5.99 2.56
C LEU A 182 -5.17 6.56 3.76
N SER A 183 -5.74 5.69 4.59
CA SER A 183 -6.30 6.04 5.89
C SER A 183 -6.01 4.90 6.86
N ILE A 184 -5.59 5.21 8.08
CA ILE A 184 -5.22 4.24 9.11
C ILE A 184 -6.02 4.53 10.38
N LEU A 185 -6.68 3.51 10.91
CA LEU A 185 -7.32 3.49 12.21
C LEU A 185 -6.71 2.36 13.03
N ALA A 186 -6.09 2.69 14.15
CA ALA A 186 -5.57 1.73 15.11
C ALA A 186 -6.31 1.86 16.44
N LEU A 187 -6.64 0.75 17.08
CA LEU A 187 -7.35 0.72 18.35
C LEU A 187 -6.81 -0.36 19.28
N HIS A 188 -6.83 -0.06 20.58
CA HIS A 188 -6.45 -0.98 21.65
C HIS A 188 -7.69 -1.28 22.48
N TRP A 189 -8.39 -2.37 22.14
CA TRP A 189 -9.76 -2.63 22.58
C TRP A 189 -9.93 -3.99 23.25
N TYR A 190 -10.97 -4.11 24.07
CA TYR A 190 -11.37 -5.39 24.62
C TYR A 190 -12.07 -6.26 23.56
N PRO A 191 -12.00 -7.60 23.65
CA PRO A 191 -12.70 -8.51 22.75
C PRO A 191 -14.19 -8.18 22.53
N GLN A 192 -14.89 -7.71 23.56
CA GLN A 192 -16.31 -7.33 23.48
C GLN A 192 -16.57 -6.09 22.63
N GLN A 193 -15.56 -5.22 22.47
CA GLN A 193 -15.65 -4.05 21.58
C GLN A 193 -15.28 -4.40 20.13
N ILE A 194 -14.49 -5.46 19.93
CA ILE A 194 -14.00 -5.91 18.61
C ILE A 194 -15.01 -6.85 17.95
N ASN A 195 -15.52 -7.82 18.70
CA ASN A 195 -16.47 -8.81 18.22
C ASN A 195 -17.76 -8.13 17.73
N GLY A 196 -18.16 -8.42 16.49
CA GLY A 196 -19.35 -7.84 15.87
C GLY A 196 -19.18 -6.41 15.36
N HIS A 197 -18.04 -5.75 15.59
CA HIS A 197 -17.83 -4.35 15.26
C HIS A 197 -17.81 -4.11 13.75
N LYS A 198 -18.39 -2.98 13.33
CA LYS A 198 -18.39 -2.50 11.95
C LYS A 198 -17.49 -1.27 11.85
N PHE A 199 -16.40 -1.40 11.08
CA PHE A 199 -15.51 -0.30 10.73
C PHE A 199 -16.03 0.38 9.47
N GLU A 200 -16.33 1.67 9.58
CA GLU A 200 -16.76 2.49 8.45
C GLU A 200 -15.55 3.07 7.72
N GLY A 201 -15.54 2.93 6.40
CA GLY A 201 -14.58 3.54 5.47
C GLY A 201 -15.16 4.78 4.78
N LYS A 202 -14.48 5.24 3.73
CA LYS A 202 -14.94 6.35 2.88
C LYS A 202 -16.08 5.88 1.98
N GLU A 203 -16.91 6.83 1.55
CA GLU A 203 -17.99 6.59 0.56
C GLU A 203 -18.98 5.48 0.93
N GLY A 204 -19.12 5.16 2.22
CA GLY A 204 -20.03 4.12 2.72
C GLY A 204 -19.43 2.70 2.76
N ASP A 205 -18.19 2.53 2.30
CA ASP A 205 -17.47 1.25 2.39
C ASP A 205 -17.35 0.80 3.84
N TYR A 206 -17.31 -0.51 4.09
CA TYR A 206 -17.13 -1.00 5.44
C TYR A 206 -16.55 -2.40 5.50
N ILE A 207 -16.03 -2.74 6.68
CA ILE A 207 -15.70 -4.11 7.07
C ILE A 207 -16.28 -4.42 8.45
N ARG A 208 -16.87 -5.60 8.61
CA ARG A 208 -17.52 -6.05 9.84
C ARG A 208 -16.89 -7.34 10.33
N ILE A 209 -16.51 -7.32 11.60
CA ILE A 209 -15.98 -8.48 12.33
C ILE A 209 -17.13 -9.41 12.76
N PRO A 210 -16.95 -10.75 12.67
CA PRO A 210 -17.90 -11.72 13.22
C PRO A 210 -18.16 -11.49 14.71
N GLU A 211 -19.36 -11.85 15.18
CA GLU A 211 -19.74 -11.67 16.60
C GLU A 211 -18.94 -12.55 17.58
N ARG A 212 -18.23 -13.56 17.08
CA ARG A 212 -17.48 -14.52 17.90
C ARG A 212 -16.07 -14.75 17.35
N LEU A 213 -15.37 -13.67 16.99
CA LEU A 213 -13.99 -13.75 16.52
C LEU A 213 -13.03 -14.10 17.67
N LEU A 214 -13.13 -13.37 18.78
CA LEU A 214 -12.26 -13.49 19.94
C LEU A 214 -12.99 -14.12 21.12
N ASP A 215 -12.30 -14.96 21.88
CA ASP A 215 -12.83 -15.49 23.14
C ASP A 215 -12.99 -14.36 24.15
N VAL A 216 -14.13 -14.35 24.83
CA VAL A 216 -14.44 -13.37 25.86
C VAL A 216 -14.20 -14.02 27.22
N PRO A 217 -13.15 -13.64 27.95
CA PRO A 217 -12.82 -14.25 29.24
C PRO A 217 -13.84 -13.88 30.32
N ASP A 218 -14.13 -14.83 31.21
CA ASP A 218 -15.03 -14.65 32.34
C ASP A 218 -14.49 -13.62 33.34
N ALA A 219 -15.39 -12.87 33.98
CA ALA A 219 -15.08 -11.75 34.88
C ALA A 219 -14.14 -12.12 36.05
N GLU A 220 -14.04 -13.39 36.41
CA GLU A 220 -13.20 -13.90 37.51
C GLU A 220 -11.71 -14.01 37.14
N ILE A 221 -11.35 -14.03 35.84
CA ILE A 221 -9.97 -14.21 35.35
C ILE A 221 -9.24 -12.87 35.19
N MET A 222 -9.93 -11.74 35.38
CA MET A 222 -9.41 -10.37 35.16
C MET A 222 -8.37 -9.88 36.17
N SER A 223 -7.86 -10.73 37.06
CA SER A 223 -6.81 -10.40 38.02
C SER A 223 -5.42 -10.32 37.35
N GLY A 224 -5.13 -9.20 36.67
CA GLY A 224 -3.75 -8.70 36.55
C GLY A 224 -3.07 -8.70 35.17
N LYS A 225 -3.75 -9.09 34.09
CA LYS A 225 -3.27 -8.83 32.70
C LYS A 225 -4.40 -8.20 31.90
N SER A 226 -4.14 -7.07 31.24
CA SER A 226 -5.08 -6.46 30.29
C SER A 226 -5.29 -7.42 29.11
N ILE A 227 -6.50 -7.95 28.98
CA ILE A 227 -6.91 -8.88 27.91
C ILE A 227 -7.36 -8.05 26.71
N CYS A 228 -6.53 -7.10 26.32
CA CYS A 228 -6.84 -6.14 25.27
C CYS A 228 -6.07 -6.53 24.03
N GLU A 229 -6.74 -6.43 22.90
CA GLU A 229 -6.17 -6.74 21.61
C GLU A 229 -5.88 -5.46 20.84
N LEU A 230 -4.86 -5.55 19.98
CA LEU A 230 -4.52 -4.48 19.06
C LEU A 230 -5.18 -4.78 17.72
N VAL A 231 -6.07 -3.89 17.28
CA VAL A 231 -6.77 -4.01 16.01
C VAL A 231 -6.42 -2.81 15.13
N GLN A 232 -6.23 -3.06 13.84
CA GLN A 232 -6.06 -2.01 12.84
C GLN A 232 -7.05 -2.21 11.69
N PHE A 233 -7.57 -1.09 11.21
CA PHE A 233 -8.30 -0.96 9.97
C PHE A 233 -7.58 0.05 9.09
N THR A 234 -7.18 -0.37 7.90
CA THR A 234 -6.50 0.48 6.93
C THR A 234 -7.28 0.47 5.63
N GLU A 235 -7.58 1.65 5.12
CA GLU A 235 -8.26 1.83 3.84
C GLU A 235 -7.29 2.45 2.84
N TYR A 236 -7.18 1.82 1.67
CA TYR A 236 -6.44 2.33 0.53
C TYR A 236 -7.42 2.76 -0.55
N SER A 237 -7.30 4.00 -1.01
CA SER A 237 -8.00 4.51 -2.20
C SER A 237 -7.12 4.37 -3.46
N SER A 238 -6.18 3.42 -3.43
CA SER A 238 -5.20 3.12 -4.47
C SER A 238 -4.80 1.65 -4.41
N GLN A 239 -4.65 1.03 -5.59
CA GLN A 239 -4.11 -0.33 -5.73
C GLN A 239 -2.59 -0.37 -5.90
N GLN A 240 -1.91 0.75 -5.69
CA GLN A 240 -0.51 0.95 -6.08
C GLN A 240 0.39 -0.21 -5.65
N TRP A 241 0.27 -0.69 -4.41
CA TRP A 241 1.15 -1.73 -3.87
C TRP A 241 0.74 -3.16 -4.21
N PHE A 242 -0.45 -3.36 -4.78
CA PHE A 242 -0.98 -4.70 -5.03
C PHE A 242 -0.67 -5.14 -6.46
N ILE A 243 -0.13 -6.35 -6.59
CA ILE A 243 0.10 -6.96 -7.90
C ILE A 243 -1.27 -7.33 -8.47
N THR A 244 -1.67 -6.60 -9.50
CA THR A 244 -2.85 -6.91 -10.30
C THR A 244 -2.35 -7.75 -11.47
N GLY A 245 -2.92 -8.95 -11.66
CA GLY A 245 -2.83 -9.63 -12.95
C GLY A 245 -3.40 -8.72 -14.05
N THR A 246 -3.22 -9.08 -15.32
CA THR A 246 -3.58 -8.21 -16.46
C THR A 246 -5.03 -7.72 -16.45
N ASP A 247 -5.95 -8.42 -15.78
CA ASP A 247 -7.39 -8.17 -15.91
C ASP A 247 -8.18 -8.10 -14.59
N LEU A 248 -7.53 -8.21 -13.42
CA LEU A 248 -8.20 -8.17 -12.11
C LEU A 248 -7.87 -6.89 -11.35
N HIS A 249 -8.59 -5.81 -11.67
CA HIS A 249 -8.49 -4.52 -10.96
C HIS A 249 -9.57 -4.38 -9.89
N ALA A 250 -9.16 -4.06 -8.66
CA ALA A 250 -10.09 -3.68 -7.61
C ALA A 250 -10.99 -2.51 -8.05
N LEU A 251 -12.26 -2.62 -7.71
CA LEU A 251 -13.33 -1.69 -7.94
C LEU A 251 -12.92 -0.33 -7.37
N LYS A 252 -12.84 0.69 -8.24
CA LYS A 252 -12.42 2.06 -7.92
C LYS A 252 -11.03 2.15 -7.26
N ASN A 253 -10.18 1.15 -7.48
CA ASN A 253 -8.87 1.03 -6.83
C ASN A 253 -8.92 0.96 -5.30
N LYS A 254 -10.07 0.59 -4.72
CA LYS A 254 -10.24 0.54 -3.28
C LYS A 254 -9.82 -0.80 -2.71
N VAL A 255 -9.12 -0.75 -1.60
CA VAL A 255 -8.65 -1.93 -0.88
C VAL A 255 -8.82 -1.69 0.62
N LEU A 256 -9.40 -2.65 1.34
CA LEU A 256 -9.60 -2.58 2.78
C LEU A 256 -8.71 -3.61 3.47
N SER A 257 -8.06 -3.25 4.55
CA SER A 257 -7.24 -4.14 5.37
C SER A 257 -7.76 -4.12 6.79
N LEU A 258 -7.91 -5.30 7.38
CA LEU A 258 -8.30 -5.45 8.78
C LEU A 258 -7.42 -6.53 9.40
N SER A 259 -6.85 -6.23 10.56
CA SER A 259 -6.01 -7.18 11.28
C SER A 259 -6.13 -7.01 12.78
N VAL A 260 -6.19 -8.15 13.47
CA VAL A 260 -5.99 -8.25 14.92
C VAL A 260 -4.62 -8.87 15.13
N LYS A 261 -3.78 -8.20 15.93
CA LYS A 261 -2.39 -8.60 16.12
C LYS A 261 -2.30 -10.06 16.57
N GLY A 262 -1.54 -10.87 15.83
CA GLY A 262 -1.33 -12.28 16.12
C GLY A 262 -2.40 -13.23 15.56
N GLN A 263 -3.45 -12.73 14.90
CA GLN A 263 -4.48 -13.55 14.24
C GLN A 263 -4.45 -13.49 12.70
N SER A 264 -3.53 -12.72 12.11
CA SER A 264 -3.43 -12.62 10.65
C SER A 264 -3.02 -13.94 10.00
N SER A 265 -3.51 -14.20 8.78
CA SER A 265 -3.14 -15.35 7.93
C SER A 265 -3.63 -16.74 8.35
N GLN A 266 -4.46 -16.88 9.40
CA GLN A 266 -5.09 -18.15 9.77
C GLN A 266 -6.57 -18.20 9.36
N PRO A 267 -7.11 -19.40 9.03
CA PRO A 267 -8.54 -19.55 8.81
C PRO A 267 -9.29 -19.19 10.10
N LEU A 268 -10.38 -18.46 9.95
CA LEU A 268 -11.26 -18.12 11.06
C LEU A 268 -11.94 -19.39 11.58
N THR A 269 -11.94 -19.55 12.90
CA THR A 269 -12.58 -20.68 13.57
C THR A 269 -14.11 -20.54 13.53
N ASN A 270 -14.83 -21.64 13.80
CA ASN A 270 -16.28 -21.66 14.00
C ASN A 270 -17.12 -21.18 12.79
N ASN A 271 -16.62 -21.34 11.56
CA ASN A 271 -17.26 -20.82 10.34
C ASN A 271 -17.54 -19.31 10.39
N ASN A 272 -16.73 -18.57 11.14
CA ASN A 272 -16.80 -17.12 11.16
C ASN A 272 -16.38 -16.57 9.78
N GLU A 273 -17.11 -15.57 9.31
CA GLU A 273 -16.80 -14.87 8.06
C GLU A 273 -16.70 -13.36 8.32
N ILE A 274 -15.67 -12.73 7.78
CA ILE A 274 -15.52 -11.28 7.73
C ILE A 274 -16.38 -10.77 6.59
N LEU A 275 -17.28 -9.85 6.88
CA LEU A 275 -18.13 -9.20 5.90
C LEU A 275 -17.51 -7.88 5.49
N TYR A 276 -17.41 -7.59 4.20
CA TYR A 276 -16.97 -6.29 3.71
C TYR A 276 -17.77 -5.85 2.51
N ARG A 277 -17.94 -4.54 2.37
CA ARG A 277 -18.73 -3.92 1.29
C ARG A 277 -17.92 -2.81 0.64
N ILE A 278 -17.90 -2.82 -0.68
CA ILE A 278 -17.27 -1.77 -1.50
C ILE A 278 -18.31 -1.18 -2.45
N TYR A 279 -18.50 0.13 -2.35
CA TYR A 279 -19.37 0.93 -3.19
C TYR A 279 -18.68 1.34 -4.51
N ALA A 280 -19.39 1.10 -5.61
CA ALA A 280 -19.13 1.70 -6.90
C ALA A 280 -19.74 3.10 -6.87
N ALA A 281 -18.93 4.17 -6.82
CA ALA A 281 -19.43 5.54 -6.71
C ALA A 281 -20.42 5.98 -7.83
N GLU A 282 -20.53 5.21 -8.92
CA GLU A 282 -21.52 5.37 -9.99
C GLU A 282 -22.20 4.01 -10.24
N SER A 283 -23.50 4.04 -10.57
CA SER A 283 -24.30 2.83 -10.76
C SER A 283 -23.76 1.99 -11.91
N ARG A 284 -23.48 0.71 -11.63
CA ARG A 284 -23.03 -0.25 -12.64
C ARG A 284 -24.19 -0.58 -13.60
N ILE A 285 -23.97 -0.45 -14.91
CA ILE A 285 -25.00 -0.66 -15.95
C ILE A 285 -25.35 -2.15 -16.09
N VAL A 286 -24.36 -3.04 -15.99
CA VAL A 286 -24.56 -4.50 -16.01
C VAL A 286 -23.67 -5.14 -14.94
N PRO A 287 -24.21 -5.84 -13.94
CA PRO A 287 -23.43 -6.64 -13.00
C PRO A 287 -22.83 -7.84 -13.75
N GLN A 288 -21.64 -7.67 -14.32
CA GLN A 288 -20.86 -8.80 -14.82
C GLN A 288 -20.16 -9.44 -13.61
N THR A 289 -20.55 -10.68 -13.30
CA THR A 289 -20.04 -11.58 -12.25
C THR A 289 -18.94 -10.98 -11.37
N PRO A 290 -19.29 -10.28 -10.27
CA PRO A 290 -18.28 -9.72 -9.38
C PRO A 290 -17.49 -10.82 -8.69
N LEU A 291 -16.24 -10.51 -8.35
CA LEU A 291 -15.37 -11.41 -7.60
C LEU A 291 -14.92 -10.74 -6.31
N CYS A 292 -15.11 -11.45 -5.20
CA CYS A 292 -14.53 -11.08 -3.92
C CYS A 292 -13.07 -11.48 -3.89
N LEU A 293 -12.18 -10.53 -3.65
CA LEU A 293 -10.74 -10.74 -3.66
C LEU A 293 -10.17 -10.70 -2.24
N LEU A 294 -9.31 -11.66 -1.94
CA LEU A 294 -8.50 -11.73 -0.73
C LEU A 294 -7.01 -11.69 -1.11
N TRP A 295 -6.22 -10.85 -0.45
CA TRP A 295 -4.79 -10.80 -0.71
C TRP A 295 -4.07 -11.99 -0.06
N ASN A 296 -3.32 -12.74 -0.86
CA ASN A 296 -2.36 -13.72 -0.37
C ASN A 296 -0.98 -13.08 -0.28
N GLN A 297 -0.56 -12.78 0.94
CA GLN A 297 0.73 -12.15 1.21
C GLN A 297 1.92 -13.04 0.80
N ALA A 298 1.82 -14.36 0.96
CA ALA A 298 2.93 -15.27 0.65
C ALA A 298 3.18 -15.42 -0.86
N ALA A 299 2.11 -15.37 -1.67
CA ALA A 299 2.21 -15.45 -3.14
C ALA A 299 2.23 -14.07 -3.82
N ALA A 300 2.06 -12.98 -3.04
CA ALA A 300 1.85 -11.63 -3.54
C ALA A 300 0.80 -11.56 -4.67
N SER A 301 -0.37 -12.15 -4.44
CA SER A 301 -1.43 -12.25 -5.44
C SER A 301 -2.83 -12.20 -4.84
N TRP A 302 -3.82 -11.79 -5.64
CA TRP A 302 -5.23 -11.89 -5.27
C TRP A 302 -5.73 -13.34 -5.40
N LEU A 303 -6.51 -13.78 -4.42
CA LEU A 303 -7.28 -15.02 -4.44
C LEU A 303 -8.76 -14.68 -4.67
N SER A 304 -9.40 -15.39 -5.60
CA SER A 304 -10.78 -15.16 -6.03
C SER A 304 -11.59 -16.46 -6.15
N ASP A 305 -11.41 -17.38 -5.19
CA ASP A 305 -12.12 -18.65 -5.16
C ASP A 305 -13.23 -18.65 -4.11
N SER A 306 -14.36 -19.27 -4.46
CA SER A 306 -15.53 -19.49 -3.59
C SER A 306 -15.20 -20.21 -2.28
N GLN A 307 -14.02 -20.82 -2.18
CA GLN A 307 -13.52 -21.48 -0.97
C GLN A 307 -13.05 -20.49 0.11
N PHE A 308 -12.53 -19.33 -0.28
CA PHE A 308 -11.99 -18.33 0.65
C PHE A 308 -12.93 -17.16 0.83
N CYS A 309 -13.52 -16.69 -0.27
CA CYS A 309 -14.43 -15.56 -0.27
C CYS A 309 -15.59 -15.82 -1.23
N LYS A 310 -16.78 -15.32 -0.86
CA LYS A 310 -17.99 -15.43 -1.67
C LYS A 310 -18.72 -14.10 -1.72
N VAL A 311 -19.37 -13.85 -2.85
CA VAL A 311 -20.29 -12.71 -3.01
C VAL A 311 -21.55 -13.01 -2.21
N VAL A 312 -21.91 -12.10 -1.31
CA VAL A 312 -23.13 -12.16 -0.51
C VAL A 312 -24.25 -11.40 -1.21
N GLU A 313 -23.94 -10.20 -1.70
CA GLU A 313 -24.89 -9.32 -2.35
C GLU A 313 -24.21 -8.54 -3.47
N ASP A 314 -24.90 -8.40 -4.60
CA ASP A 314 -24.44 -7.65 -5.77
C ASP A 314 -25.56 -6.74 -6.24
N THR A 315 -25.37 -5.42 -6.10
CA THR A 315 -26.34 -4.38 -6.50
C THR A 315 -25.72 -3.44 -7.52
N SER A 316 -26.47 -2.50 -8.10
CA SER A 316 -25.85 -1.48 -8.97
C SER A 316 -24.77 -0.66 -8.26
N ASP A 317 -24.91 -0.47 -6.94
CA ASP A 317 -24.18 0.55 -6.19
C ASP A 317 -23.05 -0.05 -5.35
N TYR A 318 -23.14 -1.33 -4.98
CA TYR A 318 -22.11 -2.00 -4.17
C TYR A 318 -22.04 -3.51 -4.42
N VAL A 319 -20.90 -4.07 -4.03
CA VAL A 319 -20.73 -5.51 -3.84
C VAL A 319 -20.42 -5.77 -2.37
N GLU A 320 -21.10 -6.75 -1.78
CA GLU A 320 -20.82 -7.28 -0.46
C GLU A 320 -20.27 -8.69 -0.54
N CYS A 321 -19.25 -8.93 0.28
CA CYS A 321 -18.45 -10.13 0.28
C CYS A 321 -18.29 -10.70 1.69
N ALA A 322 -18.17 -12.02 1.78
CA ALA A 322 -17.87 -12.75 3.01
C ALA A 322 -16.61 -13.58 2.80
N CYS A 323 -15.63 -13.49 3.72
CA CYS A 323 -14.38 -14.25 3.66
C CYS A 323 -14.08 -15.01 4.96
N SER A 324 -13.49 -16.19 4.84
CA SER A 324 -13.13 -17.07 5.97
C SER A 324 -11.74 -16.82 6.56
N TYR A 325 -11.04 -15.79 6.10
CA TYR A 325 -9.68 -15.42 6.54
C TYR A 325 -9.59 -13.93 6.81
N MET A 326 -8.79 -13.55 7.81
CA MET A 326 -8.42 -12.16 8.06
C MET A 326 -7.21 -11.77 7.19
N SER A 327 -7.41 -10.83 6.26
CA SER A 327 -6.36 -10.33 5.37
C SER A 327 -6.71 -8.92 4.85
N VAL A 328 -6.25 -8.62 3.64
CA VAL A 328 -6.59 -7.47 2.82
C VAL A 328 -7.62 -7.87 1.77
N TYR A 329 -8.62 -7.03 1.55
CA TYR A 329 -9.80 -7.30 0.76
C TYR A 329 -9.98 -6.29 -0.36
N ALA A 330 -10.45 -6.78 -1.49
CA ALA A 330 -10.90 -5.97 -2.61
C ALA A 330 -12.12 -6.62 -3.26
N VAL A 331 -12.77 -5.87 -4.14
CA VAL A 331 -13.82 -6.38 -5.03
C VAL A 331 -13.32 -6.17 -6.44
N TYR A 332 -13.40 -7.17 -7.29
CA TYR A 332 -13.34 -6.97 -8.73
C TYR A 332 -14.77 -6.91 -9.27
N ALA A 333 -15.06 -5.86 -10.03
CA ALA A 333 -16.30 -5.77 -10.80
C ALA A 333 -16.03 -4.90 -12.03
N GLN A 334 -16.51 -5.35 -13.18
CA GLN A 334 -16.42 -4.58 -14.41
C GLN A 334 -17.36 -3.37 -14.32
N THR A 335 -16.80 -2.17 -14.49
CA THR A 335 -17.57 -0.93 -14.57
C THR A 335 -17.60 -0.49 -16.03
N ASP A 336 -18.77 -0.48 -16.66
CA ASP A 336 -18.93 0.14 -17.98
C ASP A 336 -18.66 1.65 -17.84
N ASN A 337 -17.69 2.15 -18.61
CA ASN A 337 -17.26 3.54 -18.52
C ASN A 337 -18.29 4.44 -19.23
N LEU A 338 -19.26 4.97 -18.48
CA LEU A 338 -20.31 5.87 -19.00
C LEU A 338 -19.74 7.09 -19.75
N SER A 339 -18.51 7.51 -19.42
CA SER A 339 -17.83 8.64 -20.05
C SER A 339 -17.63 8.47 -21.56
N SER A 340 -17.26 7.27 -22.04
CA SER A 340 -17.09 7.04 -23.47
C SER A 340 -18.41 6.98 -24.21
N TYR A 341 -19.47 6.48 -23.56
CA TYR A 341 -20.82 6.48 -24.10
C TYR A 341 -21.33 7.91 -24.28
N ASN A 342 -21.14 8.77 -23.28
CA ASN A 342 -21.51 10.18 -23.38
C ASN A 342 -20.72 10.89 -24.48
N GLU A 343 -19.40 10.72 -24.56
CA GLU A 343 -18.58 11.40 -25.57
C GLU A 343 -18.92 10.96 -27.00
N ALA A 344 -19.16 9.65 -27.21
CA ALA A 344 -19.60 9.13 -28.51
C ALA A 344 -21.02 9.59 -28.87
N PHE A 345 -21.94 9.66 -27.91
CA PHE A 345 -23.30 10.13 -28.13
C PHE A 345 -23.35 11.64 -28.40
N PHE A 346 -22.57 12.44 -27.67
CA PHE A 346 -22.40 13.88 -27.92
C PHE A 346 -21.74 14.13 -29.28
N SER A 347 -20.70 13.37 -29.63
CA SER A 347 -20.04 13.48 -30.95
C SER A 347 -20.99 13.09 -32.09
N SER A 348 -21.74 12.00 -31.94
CA SER A 348 -22.77 11.60 -32.90
C SER A 348 -23.87 12.64 -33.03
N GLY A 349 -24.34 13.23 -31.91
CA GLY A 349 -25.33 14.29 -31.92
C GLY A 349 -24.84 15.54 -32.66
N PHE A 350 -23.58 15.91 -32.45
CA PHE A 350 -22.96 17.06 -33.13
C PHE A 350 -22.81 16.82 -34.63
N ILE A 351 -22.41 15.62 -35.05
CA ILE A 351 -22.30 15.24 -36.46
C ILE A 351 -23.68 15.26 -37.14
N CYS A 352 -24.71 14.71 -36.49
CA CYS A 352 -26.06 14.70 -37.04
C CYS A 352 -26.64 16.12 -37.18
N ILE A 353 -26.50 16.97 -36.17
CA ILE A 353 -27.05 18.33 -36.20
C ILE A 353 -26.28 19.22 -37.21
N SER A 354 -24.95 19.14 -37.23
CA SER A 354 -24.14 19.89 -38.18
C SER A 354 -24.36 19.41 -39.62
N GLY A 355 -24.43 18.10 -39.86
CA GLY A 355 -24.75 17.51 -41.15
C GLY A 355 -26.12 17.97 -41.70
N GLN A 356 -27.15 18.03 -40.85
CA GLN A 356 -28.46 18.53 -41.23
C GLN A 356 -28.41 20.02 -41.66
N PHE A 357 -27.55 20.81 -41.00
CA PHE A 357 -27.38 22.23 -41.28
C PHE A 357 -26.64 22.47 -42.62
N PHE A 358 -25.59 21.69 -42.90
CA PHE A 358 -24.88 21.76 -44.18
C PHE A 358 -25.75 21.33 -45.35
N ILE A 359 -26.54 20.26 -45.19
CA ILE A 359 -27.51 19.84 -46.22
C ILE A 359 -28.52 20.95 -46.47
N SER A 360 -29.06 21.58 -45.42
CA SER A 360 -30.02 22.67 -45.55
C SER A 360 -29.45 23.90 -46.27
N LEU A 361 -28.18 24.24 -46.03
CA LEU A 361 -27.48 25.32 -46.73
C LEU A 361 -27.27 25.00 -48.22
N ILE A 362 -26.86 23.77 -48.55
CA ILE A 362 -26.72 23.33 -49.94
C ILE A 362 -28.07 23.40 -50.65
N PHE A 363 -29.14 22.93 -50.03
CA PHE A 363 -30.49 23.04 -50.59
C PHE A 363 -30.91 24.51 -50.78
N TYR A 364 -30.60 25.39 -49.83
CA TYR A 364 -30.89 26.82 -49.94
C TYR A 364 -30.16 27.49 -51.12
N GLU A 365 -28.86 27.21 -51.32
CA GLU A 365 -28.11 27.70 -52.49
C GLU A 365 -28.61 27.10 -53.81
N PHE A 366 -28.98 25.81 -53.82
CA PHE A 366 -29.57 25.17 -55.00
C PHE A 366 -30.91 25.81 -55.37
N PHE A 367 -31.78 26.11 -54.39
CA PHE A 367 -33.05 26.78 -54.61
C PHE A 367 -32.89 28.23 -55.04
N GLN A 368 -31.91 28.98 -54.51
CA GLN A 368 -31.59 30.32 -55.03
C GLN A 368 -31.09 30.25 -56.48
N SER A 369 -30.23 29.29 -56.81
CA SER A 369 -29.70 29.13 -58.17
C SER A 369 -30.79 28.72 -59.19
N ALA A 370 -31.75 27.90 -58.77
CA ALA A 370 -32.93 27.54 -59.56
C ALA A 370 -33.90 28.73 -59.75
N ALA A 371 -34.12 29.55 -58.72
CA ALA A 371 -34.98 30.74 -58.82
C ALA A 371 -34.38 31.84 -59.73
N VAL A 372 -33.05 31.94 -59.80
CA VAL A 372 -32.35 32.87 -60.70
C VAL A 372 -32.40 32.39 -62.17
N THR A 373 -32.51 31.09 -62.42
CA THR A 373 -32.62 30.55 -63.78
C THR A 373 -34.03 30.64 -64.35
N ASP A 374 -35.09 30.49 -63.54
CA ASP A 374 -36.48 30.68 -63.99
C ASP A 374 -36.81 32.16 -64.30
N SER A 375 -36.21 33.11 -63.57
CA SER A 375 -36.41 34.55 -63.82
C SER A 375 -35.67 35.08 -65.06
N ALA A 376 -34.69 34.32 -65.59
CA ALA A 376 -34.00 34.65 -66.83
C ALA A 376 -34.73 34.14 -68.09
N SER A 377 -35.65 33.18 -67.96
CA SER A 377 -36.44 32.63 -69.09
C SER A 377 -37.76 33.36 -69.37
N SER A 378 -38.21 34.28 -68.51
CA SER A 378 -39.46 35.03 -68.71
C SER A 378 -39.29 36.46 -69.26
N VAL A 379 -38.09 36.82 -69.73
CA VAL A 379 -37.80 38.09 -70.42
C VAL A 379 -37.15 37.78 -71.78
N ASN A 380 -37.87 37.02 -72.62
CA ASN A 380 -37.72 36.96 -74.07
C ASN A 380 -38.82 36.04 -74.64
N ALA A 381 -40.06 36.55 -74.66
CA ALA A 381 -41.13 36.11 -75.54
C ALA A 381 -42.03 37.32 -75.84
#